data_AF-A0A9E5YWJ9-F1
#
_entry.id   AF-A0A9E5YWJ9-F1
#
_cell.length_a   1.000
_cell.length_b   1.000
_cell.length_c   1.000
_cell.angle_alpha   90.00
_cell.angle_beta   90.00
_cell.angle_gamma   90.00
#
_symmetry.space_group_name_H-M   'P 1'
#
loop_
_entity.id
_entity.type
_entity.pdbx_description
1 polymer ?
#
loop_
_entity_poly.entity_id
_entity_poly.type
_entity_poly.pdbx_seq_one_letter_code
_entity_poly.pdbx_strand_id
1 'polypeptide(L)'
;MTRCRTTQKFILLAIVFTCLLGNGRADAGGAPYIGMQPQELPQKAIDALGLSSKGVVAIRDVGRGTPAEQAGVRRGDIMLTLNGEQIETLDQVIAIVTKASPGDVFGLTVLRNGEKVDLSLTSIPWPESRKIKKNFVGQIPALGLTTAALSTKIREQFGVRWDSEGVVVTLVDPSKGVSEIIKRGDVIVQFNQQPVWLPAQLISAYEAAKGSGKATALLLLERPDGYVFILLPVR
;
A
#
# COMPACT_ATOMS: atom_id res chain seq x y z
N MET A 1 37.72 26.20 41.16
CA MET A 1 38.04 27.05 39.99
C MET A 1 39.07 26.27 39.20
N THR A 2 38.85 25.77 37.98
CA THR A 2 38.61 26.54 36.75
C THR A 2 38.12 25.62 35.61
N ARG A 3 37.11 26.11 34.87
CA ARG A 3 36.80 25.92 33.43
C ARG A 3 36.49 24.52 32.87
N CYS A 4 35.20 24.26 32.76
CA CYS A 4 34.59 23.41 31.74
C CYS A 4 34.52 24.19 30.40
N ARG A 5 35.02 23.60 29.30
CA ARG A 5 34.94 24.14 27.94
C ARG A 5 33.70 23.59 27.24
N THR A 6 32.79 24.50 26.93
CA THR A 6 31.63 24.31 26.05
C THR A 6 32.10 24.24 24.59
N THR A 7 31.75 23.17 23.89
CA THR A 7 31.68 23.22 22.42
C THR A 7 30.45 22.44 21.95
N GLN A 8 29.45 23.20 21.55
CA GLN A 8 28.14 22.80 21.06
C GLN A 8 28.29 22.27 19.63
N LYS A 9 27.91 21.01 19.39
CA LYS A 9 27.72 20.45 18.05
C LYS A 9 26.25 20.13 17.85
N PHE A 10 25.59 20.94 17.03
CA PHE A 10 24.32 20.62 16.40
C PHE A 10 24.49 19.36 15.55
N ILE A 11 23.73 18.30 15.87
CA ILE A 11 23.63 17.10 15.04
C ILE A 11 22.15 16.92 14.69
N LEU A 12 21.87 17.01 13.39
CA LEU A 12 20.60 16.65 12.74
C LEU A 12 20.23 15.22 13.14
N LEU A 13 19.08 15.06 13.78
CA LEU A 13 18.53 13.76 14.15
C LEU A 13 17.64 13.24 13.00
N ALA A 14 18.21 12.45 12.10
CA ALA A 14 17.45 11.55 11.22
C ALA A 14 17.20 10.25 11.98
N ILE A 15 16.00 10.07 12.54
CA ILE A 15 15.63 8.82 13.21
C ILE A 15 15.23 7.79 12.16
N VAL A 16 16.15 6.88 11.86
CA VAL A 16 15.86 5.56 11.28
C VAL A 16 15.57 4.62 12.47
N PHE A 17 14.30 4.30 12.70
CA PHE A 17 13.90 3.36 13.75
C PHE A 17 14.00 1.92 13.19
N THR A 18 15.15 1.29 13.42
CA THR A 18 15.28 -0.17 13.30
C THR A 18 15.26 -0.73 14.71
N CYS A 19 14.13 -1.30 15.12
CA CYS A 19 13.99 -1.99 16.40
C CYS A 19 14.33 -3.46 16.19
N LEU A 20 15.40 -3.94 16.83
CA LEU A 20 15.78 -5.34 16.92
C LEU A 20 16.09 -5.63 18.38
N LEU A 21 15.61 -6.78 18.85
CA LEU A 21 15.83 -7.49 20.12
C LEU A 21 14.73 -7.37 21.18
N GLY A 22 13.83 -8.37 21.11
CA GLY A 22 13.11 -8.94 22.23
C GLY A 22 12.68 -10.35 21.82
N ASN A 23 13.24 -11.39 22.44
CA ASN A 23 12.80 -12.78 22.28
C ASN A 23 11.41 -12.92 22.93
N GLY A 24 10.38 -12.62 22.15
CA GLY A 24 8.99 -13.06 22.33
C GLY A 24 8.59 -13.77 21.05
N ARG A 25 7.61 -14.68 21.14
CA ARG A 25 7.11 -15.51 20.04
C ARG A 25 7.08 -14.75 18.71
N ALA A 26 7.53 -15.40 17.64
CA ALA A 26 7.33 -14.91 16.28
C ALA A 26 5.82 -14.89 15.99
N ASP A 27 5.15 -13.80 16.35
CA ASP A 27 3.76 -13.56 16.00
C ASP A 27 3.71 -13.37 14.50
N ALA A 28 3.02 -14.28 13.82
CA ALA A 28 2.88 -14.36 12.37
C ALA A 28 2.10 -13.19 11.73
N GLY A 29 1.92 -12.05 12.43
CA GLY A 29 0.98 -11.00 12.02
C GLY A 29 1.58 -9.83 11.23
N GLY A 30 2.76 -9.34 11.56
CA GLY A 30 3.18 -8.02 11.06
C GLY A 30 2.21 -6.88 11.43
N ALA A 31 2.42 -5.68 10.90
CA ALA A 31 1.53 -4.54 11.18
C ALA A 31 0.12 -4.74 10.58
N PRO A 32 -0.96 -4.35 11.26
CA PRO A 32 -2.31 -4.44 10.73
C PRO A 32 -2.49 -3.49 9.54
N TYR A 33 -3.30 -3.92 8.59
CA TYR A 33 -3.67 -3.18 7.40
C TYR A 33 -5.18 -3.00 7.33
N ILE A 34 -5.59 -1.74 7.26
CA ILE A 34 -7.00 -1.32 7.19
C ILE A 34 -7.38 -0.77 5.80
N GLY A 35 -6.39 -0.33 5.02
CA GLY A 35 -6.58 0.14 3.65
C GLY A 35 -7.31 1.47 3.48
N MET A 36 -7.01 2.41 4.36
CA MET A 36 -7.25 3.82 4.13
C MET A 36 -5.99 4.66 4.35
N GLN A 37 -5.94 5.82 3.72
CA GLN A 37 -4.88 6.80 3.91
C GLN A 37 -5.45 8.08 4.57
N PRO A 38 -5.20 8.28 5.87
CA PRO A 38 -5.55 9.51 6.55
C PRO A 38 -4.62 10.66 6.16
N GLN A 39 -5.11 11.88 6.32
CA GLN A 39 -4.37 13.12 6.15
C GLN A 39 -4.89 14.17 7.14
N GLU A 40 -3.98 14.87 7.80
CA GLU A 40 -4.33 16.10 8.51
C GLU A 40 -4.71 17.21 7.53
N LEU A 41 -5.84 17.86 7.79
CA LEU A 41 -6.27 19.01 7.01
C LEU A 41 -5.53 20.27 7.48
N PRO A 42 -5.06 21.12 6.54
CA PRO A 42 -4.54 22.44 6.89
C PRO A 42 -5.69 23.32 7.43
N GLN A 43 -5.38 24.29 8.30
CA GLN A 43 -6.38 25.15 8.94
C GLN A 43 -7.37 25.78 7.94
N LYS A 44 -6.90 26.26 6.79
CA LYS A 44 -7.76 26.84 5.75
C LYS A 44 -8.85 25.88 5.25
N ALA A 45 -8.57 24.58 5.20
CA ALA A 45 -9.55 23.56 4.82
C ALA A 45 -10.55 23.29 5.96
N ILE A 46 -10.08 23.30 7.21
CA ILE A 46 -10.93 23.19 8.41
C ILE A 46 -11.93 24.36 8.45
N ASP A 47 -11.44 25.58 8.25
CA ASP A 47 -12.24 26.81 8.21
C ASP A 47 -13.29 26.75 7.09
N ALA A 48 -12.90 26.27 5.90
CA ALA A 48 -13.81 26.11 4.76
C ALA A 48 -14.93 25.08 4.99
N LEU A 49 -14.71 24.12 5.89
CA LEU A 49 -15.69 23.12 6.30
C LEU A 49 -16.56 23.59 7.49
N GLY A 50 -16.30 24.80 8.02
CA GLY A 50 -17.02 25.35 9.17
C GLY A 50 -16.75 24.60 10.48
N LEU A 51 -15.65 23.84 10.55
CA LEU A 51 -15.28 23.07 11.73
C LEU A 51 -14.47 23.93 12.70
N SER A 52 -14.73 23.77 14.01
CA SER A 52 -14.09 24.56 15.06
C SER A 52 -13.01 23.80 15.85
N SER A 53 -12.65 22.57 15.44
CA SER A 53 -11.70 21.73 16.18
C SER A 53 -10.24 22.11 15.91
N LYS A 54 -9.39 21.82 16.90
CA LYS A 54 -7.93 21.86 16.74
C LYS A 54 -7.52 20.53 16.10
N GLY A 55 -7.16 20.57 14.82
CA GLY A 55 -6.80 19.37 14.07
C GLY A 55 -8.03 18.60 13.58
N VAL A 56 -7.99 18.26 12.29
CA VAL A 56 -9.01 17.46 11.61
C VAL A 56 -8.27 16.45 10.75
N VAL A 57 -8.55 15.17 10.96
CA VAL A 57 -8.01 14.10 10.13
C VAL A 57 -9.09 13.68 9.14
N ALA A 58 -8.83 13.89 7.86
CA ALA A 58 -9.69 13.44 6.77
C ALA A 58 -9.14 12.17 6.14
N ILE A 59 -10.03 11.36 5.57
CA ILE A 59 -9.68 10.18 4.80
C ILE A 59 -9.40 10.63 3.37
N ARG A 60 -8.12 10.76 3.04
CA ARG A 60 -7.66 11.21 1.72
C ARG A 60 -7.96 10.18 0.64
N ASP A 61 -7.70 8.92 0.95
CA ASP A 61 -7.90 7.83 0.01
C ASP A 61 -8.33 6.53 0.72
N VAL A 62 -9.04 5.68 -0.02
CA VAL A 62 -9.51 4.36 0.42
C VAL A 62 -9.16 3.39 -0.70
N GLY A 63 -8.46 2.31 -0.34
CA GLY A 63 -8.01 1.34 -1.33
C GLY A 63 -9.14 0.41 -1.76
N ARG A 64 -9.12 -0.02 -3.02
CA ARG A 64 -10.13 -0.97 -3.53
C ARG A 64 -9.92 -2.36 -2.96
N GLY A 65 -11.01 -3.05 -2.64
CA GLY A 65 -11.02 -4.37 -2.04
C GLY A 65 -10.46 -4.42 -0.61
N THR A 66 -10.20 -3.27 0.01
CA THR A 66 -9.60 -3.19 1.34
C THR A 66 -10.65 -3.24 2.45
N PRO A 67 -10.25 -3.53 3.71
CA PRO A 67 -11.19 -3.51 4.83
C PRO A 67 -11.96 -2.19 4.99
N ALA A 68 -11.30 -1.06 4.79
CA ALA A 68 -11.94 0.26 4.85
C ALA A 68 -13.01 0.42 3.76
N GLU A 69 -12.73 0.04 2.51
CA GLU A 69 -13.75 0.11 1.45
C GLU A 69 -14.93 -0.82 1.76
N GLN A 70 -14.65 -2.05 2.17
CA GLN A 70 -15.67 -3.05 2.52
C GLN A 70 -16.56 -2.58 3.68
N ALA A 71 -15.97 -1.89 4.66
CA ALA A 71 -16.71 -1.29 5.77
C ALA A 71 -17.49 -0.03 5.37
N GLY A 72 -17.37 0.45 4.13
CA GLY A 72 -18.10 1.62 3.63
C GLY A 72 -17.45 2.95 3.98
N VAL A 73 -16.15 2.96 4.33
CA VAL A 73 -15.35 4.18 4.47
C VAL A 73 -15.22 4.87 3.11
N ARG A 74 -15.29 6.19 3.08
CA ARG A 74 -15.24 6.98 1.84
C ARG A 74 -14.18 8.07 1.90
N ARG A 75 -13.70 8.45 0.72
CA ARG A 75 -12.86 9.64 0.56
C ARG A 75 -13.61 10.87 1.03
N GLY A 76 -12.93 11.75 1.76
CA GLY A 76 -13.50 12.98 2.30
C GLY A 76 -14.25 12.80 3.62
N ASP A 77 -14.43 11.57 4.11
CA ASP A 77 -14.88 11.34 5.49
C ASP A 77 -13.91 12.00 6.47
N ILE A 78 -14.45 12.64 7.51
CA ILE A 78 -13.65 13.23 8.57
C ILE A 78 -13.68 12.30 9.77
N MET A 79 -12.53 11.79 10.17
CA MET A 79 -12.39 10.89 11.30
C MET A 79 -12.63 11.64 12.60
N LEU A 80 -13.66 11.23 13.35
CA LEU A 80 -13.97 11.81 14.66
C LEU A 80 -13.43 10.94 15.79
N THR A 81 -13.64 9.63 15.70
CA THR A 81 -13.14 8.67 16.68
C THR A 81 -12.60 7.41 16.01
N LEU A 82 -11.64 6.77 16.67
CA LEU A 82 -11.15 5.45 16.32
C LEU A 82 -10.99 4.64 17.60
N ASN A 83 -11.63 3.46 17.66
CA ASN A 83 -11.74 2.62 18.86
C ASN A 83 -12.24 3.37 20.10
N GLY A 84 -13.16 4.32 19.91
CA GLY A 84 -13.71 5.14 20.99
C GLY A 84 -12.80 6.28 21.45
N GLU A 85 -11.56 6.37 20.95
CA GLU A 85 -10.66 7.50 21.20
C GLU A 85 -10.94 8.64 20.20
N GLN A 86 -10.98 9.88 20.70
CA GLN A 86 -11.15 11.06 19.87
C GLN A 86 -9.90 11.32 19.02
N ILE A 87 -10.10 11.63 17.74
CA ILE A 87 -9.03 11.88 16.78
C ILE A 87 -8.96 13.36 16.41
N GLU A 88 -7.80 13.94 16.68
CA GLU A 88 -7.43 15.32 16.36
C GLU A 88 -6.17 15.38 15.48
N THR A 89 -5.28 14.39 15.60
CA THR A 89 -4.01 14.32 14.86
C THR A 89 -3.80 12.97 14.17
N LEU A 90 -2.99 12.97 13.12
CA LEU A 90 -2.56 11.78 12.41
C LEU A 90 -1.74 10.83 13.31
N ASP A 91 -0.95 11.39 14.23
CA ASP A 91 -0.15 10.60 15.17
C ASP A 91 -1.02 9.74 16.09
N GLN A 92 -2.20 10.22 16.49
CA GLN A 92 -3.17 9.42 17.27
C GLN A 92 -3.68 8.23 16.46
N VAL A 93 -4.03 8.44 15.19
CA VAL A 93 -4.47 7.37 14.29
C VAL A 93 -3.37 6.31 14.15
N ILE A 94 -2.14 6.75 13.91
CA ILE A 94 -0.98 5.85 13.79
C ILE A 94 -0.77 5.09 15.11
N ALA A 95 -0.84 5.75 16.26
CA ALA A 95 -0.65 5.13 17.57
C ALA A 95 -1.72 4.06 17.88
N ILE A 96 -2.97 4.28 17.48
CA ILE A 96 -4.05 3.31 17.69
C ILE A 96 -3.87 2.11 16.76
N VAL A 97 -3.63 2.35 15.47
CA VAL A 97 -3.47 1.26 14.48
C VAL A 97 -2.23 0.42 14.76
N THR A 98 -1.11 1.02 15.17
CA THR A 98 0.15 0.29 15.41
C THR A 98 0.15 -0.57 16.67
N LYS A 99 -0.78 -0.33 17.61
CA LYS A 99 -0.97 -1.17 18.81
C LYS A 99 -1.84 -2.41 18.55
N ALA A 100 -2.58 -2.43 17.45
CA ALA A 100 -3.47 -3.53 17.11
C ALA A 100 -2.73 -4.66 16.40
N SER A 101 -3.36 -5.83 16.37
CA SER A 101 -2.94 -6.99 15.60
C SER A 101 -3.81 -7.17 14.36
N PRO A 102 -3.28 -7.76 13.27
CA PRO A 102 -4.12 -8.21 12.17
C PRO A 102 -5.26 -9.11 12.65
N GLY A 103 -6.47 -8.89 12.14
CA GLY A 103 -7.68 -9.56 12.58
C GLY A 103 -8.47 -8.76 13.63
N ASP A 104 -7.87 -7.74 14.25
CA ASP A 104 -8.59 -6.87 15.17
C ASP A 104 -9.64 -6.04 14.45
N VAL A 105 -10.75 -5.80 15.14
CA VAL A 105 -11.87 -4.96 14.70
C VAL A 105 -11.64 -3.52 15.16
N PHE A 106 -11.75 -2.58 14.25
CA PHE A 106 -11.70 -1.16 14.52
C PHE A 106 -13.10 -0.57 14.46
N GLY A 107 -13.51 0.13 15.52
CA GLY A 107 -14.69 0.99 15.51
C GLY A 107 -14.30 2.40 15.06
N LEU A 108 -14.93 2.91 14.01
CA LEU A 108 -14.60 4.19 13.40
C LEU A 108 -15.87 5.04 13.30
N THR A 109 -15.89 6.20 13.96
CA THR A 109 -16.94 7.20 13.72
C THR A 109 -16.39 8.29 12.81
N VAL A 110 -17.08 8.56 11.71
CA VAL A 110 -16.75 9.64 10.78
C VAL A 110 -17.86 10.68 10.69
N LEU A 111 -17.51 11.90 10.33
CA LEU A 111 -18.44 12.91 9.85
C LEU A 111 -18.47 12.83 8.31
N ARG A 112 -19.66 12.61 7.76
CA ARG A 112 -19.92 12.53 6.33
C ARG A 112 -21.11 13.41 5.99
N ASN A 113 -20.91 14.41 5.14
CA ASN A 113 -21.95 15.36 4.75
C ASN A 113 -22.69 16.00 5.96
N GLY A 114 -21.97 16.22 7.06
CA GLY A 114 -22.54 16.80 8.30
C GLY A 114 -23.17 15.78 9.27
N GLU A 115 -23.31 14.52 8.88
CA GLU A 115 -23.88 13.46 9.72
C GLU A 115 -22.79 12.53 10.27
N LYS A 116 -22.99 12.03 11.49
CA LYS A 116 -22.12 11.00 12.07
C LYS A 116 -22.47 9.64 11.50
N VAL A 117 -21.46 8.90 11.07
CA VAL A 117 -21.58 7.54 10.57
C VAL A 117 -20.63 6.65 11.35
N ASP A 118 -21.18 5.62 12.00
CA ASP A 118 -20.42 4.60 12.70
C ASP A 118 -20.12 3.43 11.76
N LEU A 119 -18.85 3.07 11.68
CA LEU A 119 -18.31 2.04 10.80
C LEU A 119 -17.51 1.04 11.63
N SER A 120 -17.50 -0.21 11.18
CA SER A 120 -16.69 -1.26 11.77
C SER A 120 -15.91 -1.97 10.68
N LEU A 121 -14.59 -2.07 10.85
CA LEU A 121 -13.70 -2.69 9.88
C LEU A 121 -12.74 -3.67 10.55
N THR A 122 -12.47 -4.79 9.91
CA THR A 122 -11.55 -5.82 10.43
C THR A 122 -10.22 -5.72 9.70
N SER A 123 -9.13 -5.50 10.44
CA SER A 123 -7.81 -5.40 9.83
C SER A 123 -7.31 -6.74 9.28
N ILE A 124 -6.44 -6.68 8.28
CA ILE A 124 -5.75 -7.85 7.71
C ILE A 124 -4.23 -7.68 7.82
N PRO A 125 -3.42 -8.72 7.62
CA PRO A 125 -1.97 -8.56 7.59
C PRO A 125 -1.53 -7.59 6.48
N TRP A 126 -0.49 -6.81 6.72
CA TRP A 126 0.11 -6.01 5.65
C TRP A 126 0.53 -6.91 4.47
N PRO A 127 0.09 -6.62 3.24
CA PRO A 127 0.46 -7.41 2.07
C PRO A 127 1.97 -7.41 1.82
N GLU A 128 2.46 -8.54 1.34
CA GLU A 128 3.89 -8.76 1.12
C GLU A 128 4.50 -7.82 0.06
N SER A 129 3.78 -7.48 -1.04
CA SER A 129 4.22 -6.45 -2.02
C SER A 129 4.62 -5.14 -1.36
N ARG A 130 3.99 -4.86 -0.23
CA ARG A 130 3.90 -3.56 0.37
C ARG A 130 5.00 -3.44 1.47
N LYS A 131 5.46 -4.57 2.04
CA LYS A 131 6.63 -4.64 2.95
C LYS A 131 7.99 -4.41 2.26
N ILE A 132 8.01 -4.23 0.94
CA ILE A 132 9.24 -4.20 0.14
C ILE A 132 9.92 -2.83 0.22
N LYS A 133 11.01 -2.77 1.00
CA LYS A 133 11.81 -1.54 1.20
C LYS A 133 12.87 -1.29 0.12
N LYS A 134 13.15 -2.27 -0.75
CA LYS A 134 14.19 -2.19 -1.79
C LYS A 134 13.61 -2.51 -3.16
N ASN A 135 14.18 -1.93 -4.21
CA ASN A 135 13.78 -2.24 -5.58
C ASN A 135 14.26 -3.65 -5.95
N PHE A 136 13.34 -4.62 -5.91
CA PHE A 136 13.60 -5.98 -6.37
C PHE A 136 13.06 -6.13 -7.80
N VAL A 137 13.93 -6.58 -8.72
CA VAL A 137 13.67 -6.64 -10.16
C VAL A 137 13.76 -8.09 -10.62
N GLY A 138 12.88 -8.48 -11.54
CA GLY A 138 12.93 -9.77 -12.22
C GLY A 138 12.68 -9.61 -13.71
N GLN A 139 13.28 -10.52 -14.50
CA GLN A 139 13.19 -10.50 -15.96
C GLN A 139 12.56 -11.80 -16.46
N ILE A 140 11.76 -11.67 -17.51
CA ILE A 140 11.26 -12.80 -18.31
C ILE A 140 11.77 -12.59 -19.73
N PRO A 141 13.01 -13.03 -20.05
CA PRO A 141 13.67 -12.72 -21.32
C PRO A 141 12.92 -13.26 -22.54
N ALA A 142 12.23 -14.40 -22.41
CA ALA A 142 11.39 -14.98 -23.46
C ALA A 142 10.31 -14.01 -23.95
N LEU A 143 9.80 -13.16 -23.06
CA LEU A 143 8.77 -12.16 -23.34
C LEU A 143 9.33 -10.75 -23.45
N GLY A 144 10.64 -10.54 -23.22
CA GLY A 144 11.21 -9.20 -23.18
C GLY A 144 10.69 -8.33 -22.04
N LEU A 145 10.18 -8.94 -20.96
CA LEU A 145 9.61 -8.21 -19.83
C LEU A 145 10.64 -8.02 -18.73
N THR A 146 10.75 -6.79 -18.24
CA THR A 146 11.36 -6.51 -16.93
C THR A 146 10.29 -6.01 -16.00
N THR A 147 10.27 -6.58 -14.80
CA THR A 147 9.26 -6.30 -13.78
C THR A 147 9.94 -5.97 -12.46
N ALA A 148 9.28 -5.17 -11.64
CA ALA A 148 9.77 -4.81 -10.32
C ALA A 148 8.67 -4.91 -9.28
N ALA A 149 9.06 -5.29 -8.06
CA ALA A 149 8.16 -5.26 -6.95
C ALA A 149 7.80 -3.82 -6.54
N LEU A 150 6.61 -3.61 -6.00
CA LEU A 150 6.06 -2.29 -5.71
C LEU A 150 6.60 -1.67 -4.40
N SER A 151 7.87 -1.26 -4.42
CA SER A 151 8.45 -0.39 -3.38
C SER A 151 7.82 1.01 -3.41
N THR A 152 7.95 1.78 -2.32
CA THR A 152 7.47 3.18 -2.25
C THR A 152 8.00 4.03 -3.42
N LYS A 153 9.31 3.94 -3.68
CA LYS A 153 9.96 4.67 -4.77
C LYS A 153 9.41 4.27 -6.15
N ILE A 154 9.16 2.98 -6.35
CA ILE A 154 8.61 2.48 -7.63
C ILE A 154 7.17 2.95 -7.81
N ARG A 155 6.35 2.95 -6.75
CA ARG A 155 4.97 3.45 -6.81
C ARG A 155 4.94 4.91 -7.21
N GLU A 156 5.75 5.74 -6.57
CA GLU A 156 5.90 7.17 -6.89
C GLU A 156 6.38 7.36 -8.34
N GLN A 157 7.42 6.64 -8.75
CA GLN A 157 8.02 6.78 -10.07
C GLN A 157 7.05 6.44 -11.21
N PHE A 158 6.19 5.45 -11.03
CA PHE A 158 5.26 4.98 -12.06
C PHE A 158 3.82 5.45 -11.85
N GLY A 159 3.56 6.27 -10.83
CA GLY A 159 2.21 6.75 -10.51
C GLY A 159 1.24 5.61 -10.13
N VAL A 160 1.76 4.53 -9.55
CA VAL A 160 0.95 3.37 -9.14
C VAL A 160 0.16 3.75 -7.89
N ARG A 161 -1.10 3.32 -7.81
CA ARG A 161 -1.94 3.56 -6.63
C ARG A 161 -1.26 2.98 -5.38
N TRP A 162 -1.41 3.66 -4.26
CA TRP A 162 -0.70 3.29 -3.02
C TRP A 162 -1.16 1.92 -2.47
N ASP A 163 -2.39 1.52 -2.75
CA ASP A 163 -3.00 0.26 -2.37
C ASP A 163 -2.87 -0.84 -3.43
N SER A 164 -2.37 -0.56 -4.64
CA SER A 164 -2.19 -1.61 -5.67
C SER A 164 -1.28 -2.73 -5.14
N GLU A 165 -1.67 -3.99 -5.37
CA GLU A 165 -0.94 -5.19 -4.94
C GLU A 165 -0.52 -5.97 -6.18
N GLY A 166 0.76 -5.92 -6.52
CA GLY A 166 1.21 -6.43 -7.81
C GLY A 166 2.71 -6.32 -8.05
N VAL A 167 3.09 -6.64 -9.27
CA VAL A 167 4.42 -6.42 -9.83
C VAL A 167 4.30 -5.43 -11.00
N VAL A 168 5.01 -4.31 -10.96
CA VAL A 168 4.97 -3.32 -12.05
C VAL A 168 5.89 -3.73 -13.20
N VAL A 169 5.46 -3.50 -14.42
CA VAL A 169 6.25 -3.65 -15.63
C VAL A 169 7.12 -2.40 -15.82
N THR A 170 8.43 -2.55 -15.66
CA THR A 170 9.37 -1.42 -15.74
C THR A 170 9.95 -1.22 -17.14
N LEU A 171 10.06 -2.29 -17.91
CA LEU A 171 10.52 -2.29 -19.30
C LEU A 171 9.83 -3.40 -20.09
N VAL A 172 9.51 -3.09 -21.35
CA VAL A 172 9.01 -4.04 -22.34
C VAL A 172 9.88 -3.91 -23.58
N ASP A 173 10.50 -5.00 -24.02
CA ASP A 173 11.26 -5.05 -25.27
C ASP A 173 10.28 -5.21 -26.45
N PRO A 174 10.17 -4.21 -27.34
CA PRO A 174 9.24 -4.25 -28.45
C PRO A 174 9.55 -5.35 -29.47
N SER A 175 10.77 -5.90 -29.50
CA SER A 175 11.15 -6.97 -30.41
C SER A 175 10.57 -8.35 -30.03
N LYS A 176 10.03 -8.50 -28.82
CA LYS A 176 9.54 -9.76 -28.26
C LYS A 176 8.03 -9.96 -28.33
N GLY A 177 7.29 -9.03 -28.94
CA GLY A 177 5.90 -9.21 -29.36
C GLY A 177 4.82 -9.05 -28.28
N VAL A 178 5.15 -8.84 -27.00
CA VAL A 178 4.16 -8.58 -25.94
C VAL A 178 3.85 -7.10 -25.73
N SER A 179 4.56 -6.20 -26.41
CA SER A 179 4.41 -4.74 -26.30
C SER A 179 3.05 -4.21 -26.73
N GLU A 180 2.30 -4.98 -27.54
CA GLU A 180 0.95 -4.63 -27.95
C GLU A 180 -0.09 -4.86 -26.83
N ILE A 181 0.16 -5.84 -25.95
CA ILE A 181 -0.77 -6.26 -24.88
C ILE A 181 -0.37 -5.77 -23.48
N ILE A 182 0.93 -5.60 -23.24
CA ILE A 182 1.52 -5.14 -21.97
C ILE A 182 2.36 -3.90 -22.23
N LYS A 183 2.13 -2.86 -21.42
CA LYS A 183 2.85 -1.59 -21.49
C LYS A 183 3.69 -1.36 -20.25
N ARG A 184 4.74 -0.55 -20.39
CA ARG A 184 5.49 -0.03 -19.25
C ARG A 184 4.54 0.75 -18.33
N GLY A 185 4.59 0.43 -17.03
CA GLY A 185 3.71 0.98 -16.01
C GLY A 185 2.49 0.12 -15.70
N ASP A 186 2.16 -0.88 -16.51
CA ASP A 186 1.12 -1.87 -16.16
C ASP A 186 1.54 -2.60 -14.88
N VAL A 187 0.59 -2.84 -13.98
CA VAL A 187 0.82 -3.63 -12.75
C VAL A 187 0.16 -4.98 -12.91
N ILE A 188 0.94 -6.05 -12.90
CA ILE A 188 0.44 -7.42 -12.95
C ILE A 188 0.01 -7.79 -11.52
N VAL A 189 -1.28 -8.04 -11.32
CA VAL A 189 -1.86 -8.35 -10.00
C VAL A 189 -2.17 -9.83 -9.84
N GLN A 190 -2.47 -10.54 -10.94
CA GLN A 190 -2.68 -12.00 -10.92
C GLN A 190 -2.07 -12.71 -12.12
N PHE A 191 -1.70 -13.97 -11.92
CA PHE A 191 -1.32 -14.94 -12.95
C PHE A 191 -2.14 -16.23 -12.75
N ASN A 192 -2.95 -16.62 -13.73
CA ASN A 192 -3.87 -17.76 -13.66
C ASN A 192 -4.74 -17.78 -12.39
N GLN A 193 -5.38 -16.65 -12.08
CA GLN A 193 -6.21 -16.43 -10.89
C GLN A 193 -5.46 -16.50 -9.54
N GLN A 194 -4.13 -16.65 -9.55
CA GLN A 194 -3.31 -16.57 -8.36
C GLN A 194 -2.71 -15.16 -8.23
N PRO A 195 -2.79 -14.51 -7.06
CA PRO A 195 -2.20 -13.20 -6.85
C PRO A 195 -0.68 -13.24 -6.99
N VAL A 196 -0.09 -12.20 -7.58
CA VAL A 196 1.36 -12.05 -7.71
C VAL A 196 1.77 -10.69 -7.18
N TRP A 197 2.78 -10.66 -6.31
CA TRP A 197 3.31 -9.42 -5.74
C TRP A 197 4.84 -9.35 -5.75
N LEU A 198 5.51 -10.46 -6.09
CA LEU A 198 6.94 -10.51 -6.31
C LEU A 198 7.28 -10.93 -7.75
N PRO A 199 8.27 -10.31 -8.39
CA PRO A 199 8.82 -10.77 -9.66
C PRO A 199 9.18 -12.26 -9.67
N ALA A 200 9.72 -12.80 -8.56
CA ALA A 200 10.06 -14.22 -8.46
C ALA A 200 8.82 -15.13 -8.58
N GLN A 201 7.69 -14.75 -7.95
CA GLN A 201 6.43 -15.50 -8.08
C GLN A 201 5.93 -15.49 -9.52
N LEU A 202 5.98 -14.33 -10.17
CA LEU A 202 5.57 -14.17 -11.56
C LEU A 202 6.42 -15.03 -12.50
N ILE A 203 7.75 -15.03 -12.32
CA ILE A 203 8.68 -15.85 -13.11
C ILE A 203 8.38 -17.34 -12.91
N SER A 204 8.25 -17.80 -11.67
CA SER A 204 7.91 -19.21 -11.38
C SER A 204 6.56 -19.61 -11.98
N ALA A 205 5.55 -18.75 -11.91
CA ALA A 205 4.24 -19.00 -12.49
C ALA A 205 4.29 -19.08 -14.02
N TYR A 206 5.10 -18.22 -14.67
CA TYR A 206 5.34 -18.25 -16.10
C TYR A 206 6.02 -19.55 -16.56
N GLU A 207 7.10 -19.97 -15.89
CA GLU A 207 7.80 -21.21 -16.25
C GLU A 207 6.93 -22.46 -16.05
N ALA A 208 6.12 -22.49 -14.98
CA ALA A 208 5.13 -23.55 -14.77
C ALA A 208 4.07 -23.58 -15.87
N ALA A 209 3.60 -22.42 -16.33
CA ALA A 209 2.63 -22.34 -17.42
C ALA A 209 3.22 -22.82 -18.75
N LYS A 210 4.49 -22.51 -19.03
CA LYS A 210 5.21 -23.00 -20.21
C LYS A 210 5.35 -24.52 -20.21
N GLY A 211 5.62 -25.11 -19.04
CA GLY A 211 5.65 -26.57 -18.86
C GLY A 211 4.29 -27.27 -18.98
N SER A 212 3.17 -26.52 -18.95
CA SER A 212 1.81 -27.10 -18.92
C SER A 212 1.25 -27.50 -20.29
N GLY A 213 1.93 -27.14 -21.39
CA GLY A 213 1.45 -27.41 -22.76
C GLY A 213 0.34 -26.48 -23.27
N LYS A 214 -0.11 -25.51 -22.45
CA LYS A 214 -1.08 -24.48 -22.85
C LYS A 214 -0.44 -23.43 -23.76
N ALA A 215 -1.22 -22.84 -24.66
CA ALA A 215 -0.76 -21.76 -25.54
C ALA A 215 -0.63 -20.42 -24.80
N THR A 216 -1.54 -20.17 -23.86
CA THR A 216 -1.66 -18.89 -23.14
C THR A 216 -1.94 -19.07 -21.65
N ALA A 217 -1.49 -18.12 -20.84
CA ALA A 217 -1.88 -17.92 -19.46
C ALA A 217 -2.78 -16.68 -19.32
N LEU A 218 -3.65 -16.66 -18.31
CA LEU A 218 -4.51 -15.51 -18.02
C LEU A 218 -3.79 -14.58 -17.03
N LEU A 219 -3.63 -13.30 -17.36
CA LEU A 219 -3.21 -12.28 -16.41
C LEU A 219 -4.35 -11.35 -16.07
N LEU A 220 -4.34 -10.82 -14.84
CA LEU A 220 -5.07 -9.62 -14.47
C LEU A 220 -4.07 -8.48 -14.30
N LEU A 221 -4.27 -7.39 -15.05
CA LEU A 221 -3.49 -6.16 -14.93
C LEU A 221 -4.31 -5.08 -14.23
N GLU A 222 -3.64 -4.23 -13.47
CA GLU A 222 -4.15 -2.95 -12.99
C GLU A 222 -3.52 -1.82 -13.82
N ARG A 223 -4.40 -0.99 -14.38
CA ARG A 223 -4.10 0.23 -15.15
C ARG A 223 -4.78 1.43 -14.48
N PRO A 224 -4.45 2.67 -14.87
CA PRO A 224 -5.15 3.86 -14.39
C PRO A 224 -6.68 3.77 -14.56
N ASP A 225 -7.15 3.16 -15.66
CA ASP A 225 -8.57 3.02 -15.98
C ASP A 225 -9.26 1.83 -15.27
N GLY A 226 -8.51 1.01 -14.54
CA GLY A 226 -9.01 -0.15 -13.79
C GLY A 226 -8.33 -1.46 -14.13
N TYR A 227 -9.05 -2.56 -13.86
CA TYR A 227 -8.55 -3.92 -14.06
C TYR A 227 -8.88 -4.46 -15.45
N VAL A 228 -7.92 -5.14 -16.07
CA VAL A 228 -8.11 -5.77 -17.38
C VAL A 228 -7.51 -7.17 -17.42
N PHE A 229 -8.27 -8.12 -17.94
CA PHE A 229 -7.77 -9.46 -18.24
C PHE A 229 -7.04 -9.47 -19.59
N ILE A 230 -5.85 -10.08 -19.64
CA ILE A 230 -5.13 -10.31 -20.88
C ILE A 230 -4.65 -11.76 -20.97
N LEU A 231 -4.44 -12.24 -22.20
CA LEU A 231 -3.84 -13.54 -22.47
C LEU A 231 -2.35 -13.36 -22.76
N LEU A 232 -1.51 -13.95 -21.92
CA LEU A 232 -0.07 -13.97 -22.08
C LEU A 232 0.35 -15.22 -22.85
N PRO A 233 1.10 -15.13 -23.95
CA PRO A 233 1.70 -16.28 -24.60
C PRO A 233 2.67 -17.01 -23.64
N VAL A 234 2.57 -18.34 -23.56
CA VAL A 234 3.45 -19.16 -22.71
C VAL A 234 4.04 -20.37 -23.44
N ARG A 235 3.85 -20.48 -24.75
CA ARG A 235 4.36 -21.58 -25.58
C ARG A 235 5.62 -21.17 -26.33
#